data_AF-A0A963Q7S2-F1
#
_entry.id   AF-A0A963Q7S2-F1
#
_cell.length_a   1.000
_cell.length_b   1.000
_cell.length_c   1.000
_cell.angle_alpha   90.00
_cell.angle_beta   90.00
_cell.angle_gamma   90.00
#
_symmetry.space_group_name_H-M   'P 1'
#
loop_
_entity.id
_entity.type
_entity.pdbx_description
1 polymer ?
#
loop_
_entity_poly.entity_id
_entity_poly.type
_entity_poly.pdbx_seq_one_letter_code
_entity_poly.pdbx_strand_id
1 'polypeptide(L)' 'LLQAACRGHSDGHRAGHDVTVLTCWDADRLDLGRVGIRPLPERLCTAAAREPVVLEWAYRRSLA' A
#
# COMPACT_ATOMS: atom_id res chain seq x y z
N LEU A 1 2.54 -11.15 13.07
CA LEU A 1 2.53 -10.42 11.78
C LEU A 1 2.39 -8.91 11.97
N LEU A 2 1.45 -8.41 12.79
CA LEU A 2 1.26 -6.97 13.05
C LEU A 2 2.55 -6.20 13.43
N GLN A 3 3.33 -6.69 14.39
CA GLN A 3 4.58 -6.03 14.81
C GLN A 3 5.57 -5.84 13.64
N ALA A 4 5.67 -6.81 12.73
CA ALA A 4 6.53 -6.71 11.55
C ALA A 4 6.00 -5.67 10.55
N ALA A 5 4.69 -5.66 10.31
CA ALA A 5 4.05 -4.66 9.47
C ALA A 5 4.27 -3.24 10.01
N CYS A 6 4.01 -3.00 11.30
CA CYS A 6 4.20 -1.70 11.93
C CYS A 6 5.66 -1.26 11.98
N ARG A 7 6.62 -2.17 12.17
CA ARG A 7 8.04 -1.81 12.17
C ARG A 7 8.56 -1.43 10.78
N GLY A 8 8.16 -2.17 9.75
CA GLY A 8 8.72 -2.01 8.40
C GLY A 8 7.92 -1.11 7.45
N HIS A 9 6.82 -0.48 7.89
CA HIS A 9 5.92 0.23 6.96
C HIS A 9 6.58 1.41 6.23
N SER A 10 7.62 2.01 6.82
CA SER A 10 8.36 3.15 6.25
C SER A 10 9.65 2.75 5.52
N ASP A 11 10.04 1.47 5.53
CA ASP A 11 11.35 1.02 5.02
C ASP A 11 11.39 0.81 3.50
N GLY A 12 10.25 1.00 2.83
CA GLY A 12 10.16 0.89 1.36
C GLY A 12 10.21 -0.56 0.82
N HIS A 13 10.03 -1.56 1.67
CA HIS A 13 9.94 -2.96 1.25
C HIS A 13 8.77 -3.21 0.30
N ARG A 14 8.96 -4.11 -0.67
CA ARG A 14 7.97 -4.46 -1.70
C ARG A 14 7.77 -5.96 -1.92
N ALA A 15 8.61 -6.79 -1.32
CA ALA A 15 8.61 -8.25 -1.44
C ALA A 15 9.41 -8.87 -0.29
N GLY A 16 9.43 -10.20 -0.20
CA GLY A 16 10.26 -10.93 0.79
C GLY A 16 9.63 -11.05 2.18
N HIS A 17 8.35 -10.73 2.33
CA HIS A 17 7.60 -10.86 3.57
C HIS A 17 6.31 -11.65 3.36
N ASP A 18 5.71 -12.09 4.46
CA ASP A 18 4.37 -12.70 4.47
C ASP A 18 3.35 -11.81 3.75
N VAL A 19 2.47 -12.43 2.96
CA VAL A 19 1.47 -11.71 2.16
C VAL A 19 0.59 -10.78 3.02
N THR A 20 0.33 -11.14 4.28
CA THR A 20 -0.42 -10.30 5.22
C THR A 20 0.33 -9.01 5.53
N VAL A 21 1.64 -9.07 5.73
CA VAL A 21 2.48 -7.89 5.98
C VAL A 21 2.55 -6.99 4.75
N LEU A 22 2.73 -7.60 3.57
CA LEU A 22 2.73 -6.88 2.29
C LEU A 22 1.40 -6.15 2.06
N THR A 23 0.27 -6.80 2.34
CA THR A 23 -1.06 -6.19 2.25
C THR A 23 -1.23 -5.02 3.22
N CYS A 24 -0.70 -5.10 4.45
CA CYS A 24 -0.72 -3.97 5.38
C CYS A 24 0.05 -2.76 4.85
N TRP A 25 1.21 -2.98 4.24
CA TRP A 25 1.99 -1.90 3.63
C TRP A 25 1.33 -1.32 2.39
N ASP A 26 0.66 -2.16 1.59
CA ASP A 26 -0.16 -1.67 0.48
C ASP A 26 -1.32 -0.81 0.96
N ALA A 27 -2.02 -1.22 2.02
CA ALA A 27 -3.11 -0.45 2.60
C ALA A 27 -2.65 0.94 3.08
N ASP A 28 -1.51 1.03 3.77
CA ASP A 28 -0.90 2.30 4.20
C ASP A 28 -0.57 3.20 2.98
N ARG A 29 0.04 2.60 1.95
CA ARG A 29 0.42 3.33 0.72
C ARG A 29 -0.78 3.76 -0.12
N LEU A 30 -1.83 2.95 -0.18
CA LEU A 30 -3.05 3.27 -0.91
C LEU A 30 -3.85 4.40 -0.26
N ASP A 31 -3.57 4.73 1.01
CA ASP A 31 -4.19 5.81 1.76
C ASP A 31 -3.45 7.16 1.63
N LEU A 32 -2.34 7.19 0.91
CA LEU A 32 -1.49 8.39 0.75
C LEU A 32 -2.19 9.57 0.04
N GLY A 33 -3.32 9.36 -0.63
CA GLY A 33 -4.07 10.46 -1.22
C GLY A 33 -4.59 11.44 -0.17
N ARG A 34 -4.78 11.02 1.09
CA ARG A 34 -5.19 11.91 2.20
C ARG A 34 -4.17 13.01 2.52
N VAL A 35 -2.92 12.83 2.09
CA VAL A 35 -1.85 13.81 2.21
C VAL A 35 -1.40 14.36 0.86
N GLY A 36 -2.23 14.21 -0.19
CA GLY A 36 -1.98 14.75 -1.51
C GLY A 36 -0.99 13.94 -2.37
N ILE A 37 -0.70 12.69 -2.01
CA ILE A 37 0.24 11.84 -2.75
C ILE A 37 -0.51 10.75 -3.52
N ARG A 38 -0.33 10.70 -4.84
CA ARG A 38 -0.86 9.60 -5.66
C ARG A 38 0.07 8.38 -5.59
N PRO A 39 -0.41 7.20 -5.18
CA PRO A 39 0.42 6.00 -5.12
C PRO A 39 0.91 5.57 -6.50
N LEU A 40 2.16 5.12 -6.58
CA LEU A 40 2.74 4.54 -7.79
C LEU A 40 2.57 3.01 -7.77
N PRO A 41 1.98 2.37 -8.79
CA PRO A 41 1.78 0.92 -8.82
C PRO A 41 3.06 0.10 -8.55
N GLU A 42 4.20 0.51 -9.10
CA GLU A 42 5.50 -0.14 -8.92
C GLU A 42 6.07 -0.06 -7.49
N ARG A 43 5.46 0.77 -6.64
CA ARG A 43 5.77 0.88 -5.20
C ARG A 43 4.83 0.05 -4.31
N LEU A 44 3.83 -0.61 -4.88
CA LEU A 44 2.95 -1.54 -4.18
C LEU A 44 3.51 -2.96 -4.23
N CYS A 45 3.14 -3.78 -3.26
CA CYS A 45 3.69 -5.10 -2.99
C CYS A 45 2.94 -6.18 -3.75
N THR A 46 1.62 -6.20 -3.61
CA THR A 46 0.75 -7.26 -4.13
C THR A 46 0.25 -6.95 -5.54
N ALA A 47 -0.02 -7.99 -6.33
CA ALA A 47 -0.62 -7.83 -7.66
C ALA A 47 -1.99 -7.15 -7.58
N ALA A 48 -2.81 -7.52 -6.59
CA ALA A 48 -4.14 -6.94 -6.35
C ALA A 48 -4.07 -5.43 -6.10
N ALA A 49 -3.13 -4.95 -5.28
CA ALA A 49 -2.98 -3.51 -5.03
C ALA A 49 -2.53 -2.74 -6.28
N ARG A 50 -1.81 -3.39 -7.20
CA ARG A 50 -1.36 -2.80 -8.47
C ARG A 50 -2.43 -2.74 -9.54
N GLU A 51 -3.56 -3.41 -9.34
CA GLU A 51 -4.65 -3.38 -10.33
C GLU A 51 -5.17 -1.95 -10.50
N PRO A 52 -5.28 -1.43 -11.74
CA PRO A 52 -5.69 -0.04 -11.97
C PRO A 52 -7.03 0.31 -11.31
N VAL A 53 -7.97 -0.64 -11.28
CA VAL A 53 -9.28 -0.46 -10.66
C VAL A 53 -9.19 -0.30 -9.13
N VAL A 54 -8.35 -1.10 -8.47
CA VAL A 54 -8.13 -1.04 -7.02
C VAL A 54 -7.39 0.23 -6.64
N LEU A 55 -6.32 0.56 -7.36
CA LEU A 55 -5.52 1.77 -7.15
C LEU A 55 -6.38 3.03 -7.29
N GLU A 56 -7.17 3.13 -8.37
CA GLU A 56 -8.00 4.30 -8.62
C GLU A 56 -9.14 4.42 -7.60
N TRP A 57 -9.77 3.30 -7.23
CA TRP A 57 -10.78 3.28 -6.17
C TRP A 57 -10.21 3.75 -4.84
N ALA A 58 -9.07 3.22 -4.42
CA ALA A 58 -8.47 3.55 -3.13
C ALA A 58 -7.95 5.00 -3.09
N TYR A 59 -7.34 5.46 -4.19
CA TYR A 59 -6.91 6.85 -4.31
C TYR A 59 -8.09 7.81 -4.14
N ARG A 60 -9.20 7.59 -4.86
CA ARG A 60 -10.42 8.41 -4.72
C ARG A 60 -10.99 8.36 -3.30
N ARG A 61 -11.02 7.18 -2.68
CA ARG A 61 -11.46 7.01 -1.29
C ARG A 61 -10.62 7.85 -0.32
N SER A 62 -9.31 7.92 -0.53
CA SER A 62 -8.39 8.62 0.37
C SER A 62 -8.39 10.14 0.25
N LEU A 63 -9.02 10.71 -0.79
CA LEU A 63 -9.14 12.16 -0.96
C LEU A 63 -10.27 12.79 -0.12
N ALA A 64 -11.16 11.98 0.44
CA ALA A 64 -12.37 12.38 1.16
C ALA A 64 -12.17 12.47 2.67
#